data_AF-A0A6C0BI24-F1
#
_entry.id   AF-A0A6C0BI24-F1
#
_cell.length_a   1.000
_cell.length_b   1.000
_cell.length_c   1.000
_cell.angle_alpha   90.00
_cell.angle_beta   90.00
_cell.angle_gamma   90.00
#
_symmetry.space_group_name_H-M   'P 1'
#
loop_
_entity.id
_entity.type
_entity.pdbx_description
1 polymer ?
#
loop_
_entity_poly.entity_id
_entity_poly.type
_entity_poly.pdbx_seq_one_letter_code
_entity_poly.pdbx_strand_id
1 'polypeptide(L)'
;MSKLLVLYVFHTYHERVQHFIDHCIFYDENVDFIMISNNKDTVFTVPDYVKIHRRDNVGYDFGGWSDALLTNHLYESYDHFIFVNSSVIGPFIPSYYKGKWTDIYIDGLQNNVKLFGSTINTCAQPLQKSHVQSYIFSMDKTTLRYLIQCEIFSMTNCVNTWEEAIVNKEILMSTKIIQNHWNIGSLLPHYKDVDFTFKNKRPEEYNIAYLDDIMFKHVRNILWNEYQLVFIKGNRNIL
;
A
#
# COMPACT_ATOMS: atom_id res chain seq x y z
N MET A 1 1.12 9.70 -21.92
CA MET A 1 0.33 8.76 -21.10
C MET A 1 0.81 8.88 -19.66
N SER A 2 -0.06 8.59 -18.67
CA SER A 2 0.32 8.63 -17.26
C SER A 2 1.29 7.48 -16.95
N LYS A 3 2.39 7.77 -16.24
CA LYS A 3 3.40 6.76 -15.89
C LYS A 3 3.25 6.28 -14.45
N LEU A 4 3.32 4.97 -14.23
CA LEU A 4 3.18 4.30 -12.93
C LEU A 4 4.51 3.68 -12.47
N LEU A 5 4.82 3.83 -11.18
CA LEU A 5 5.89 3.10 -10.51
C LEU A 5 5.30 2.15 -9.45
N VAL A 6 5.61 0.86 -9.55
CA VAL A 6 5.31 -0.14 -8.51
C VAL A 6 6.57 -0.41 -7.69
N LEU A 7 6.52 -0.15 -6.39
CA LEU A 7 7.62 -0.34 -5.44
C LEU A 7 7.32 -1.52 -4.52
N TYR A 8 8.03 -2.63 -4.72
CA TYR A 8 7.90 -3.81 -3.88
C TYR A 8 9.10 -3.94 -2.94
N VAL A 9 8.87 -3.93 -1.62
CA VAL A 9 9.93 -4.01 -0.60
C VAL A 9 9.91 -5.32 0.18
N PHE A 10 11.10 -5.85 0.48
CA PHE A 10 11.27 -7.03 1.32
C PHE A 10 12.61 -7.00 2.07
N HIS A 11 12.66 -7.63 3.25
CA HIS A 11 13.91 -7.82 4.01
C HIS A 11 14.49 -9.22 3.84
N THR A 12 13.63 -10.24 3.82
CA THR A 12 14.01 -11.65 3.64
C THR A 12 13.38 -12.18 2.37
N TYR A 13 14.16 -12.89 1.55
CA TYR A 13 13.64 -13.60 0.40
C TYR A 13 12.90 -14.88 0.84
N HIS A 14 11.62 -14.98 0.50
CA HIS A 14 10.77 -16.12 0.84
C HIS A 14 9.79 -16.40 -0.31
N GLU A 15 9.02 -17.49 -0.21
CA GLU A 15 8.10 -17.95 -1.25
C GLU A 15 7.14 -16.86 -1.78
N ARG A 16 6.65 -15.96 -0.93
CA ARG A 16 5.78 -14.85 -1.40
C ARG A 16 6.51 -13.81 -2.24
N VAL A 17 7.82 -13.58 -1.99
CA VAL A 17 8.64 -12.71 -2.84
C VAL A 17 8.82 -13.36 -4.21
N GLN A 18 9.15 -14.65 -4.23
CA GLN A 18 9.24 -15.43 -5.46
C GLN A 18 7.90 -15.40 -6.22
N HIS A 19 6.79 -15.64 -5.53
CA HIS A 19 5.44 -15.58 -6.10
C HIS A 19 5.13 -14.20 -6.71
N PHE A 20 5.50 -13.11 -6.05
CA PHE A 20 5.32 -11.76 -6.61
C PHE A 20 6.12 -11.57 -7.90
N ILE A 21 7.38 -12.02 -7.92
CA ILE A 21 8.24 -11.95 -9.12
C ILE A 21 7.62 -12.76 -10.27
N ASP A 22 7.14 -13.96 -9.99
CA ASP A 22 6.65 -14.89 -11.01
C ASP A 22 5.25 -14.55 -11.54
N HIS A 23 4.41 -13.90 -10.74
CA HIS A 23 2.98 -13.76 -11.04
C HIS A 23 2.45 -12.32 -11.00
N CYS A 24 3.14 -11.37 -10.38
CA CYS A 24 2.68 -9.97 -10.29
C CYS A 24 3.38 -9.04 -11.29
N ILE A 25 4.61 -9.36 -11.68
CA ILE A 25 5.43 -8.52 -12.57
C ILE A 25 5.04 -8.80 -14.02
N PHE A 26 4.85 -7.73 -14.80
CA PHE A 26 4.59 -7.77 -16.23
C PHE A 26 5.26 -6.61 -16.93
N TYR A 27 5.44 -6.73 -18.24
CA TYR A 27 5.94 -5.63 -19.07
C TYR A 27 4.78 -4.75 -19.56
N ASP A 28 4.94 -3.44 -19.40
CA ASP A 28 4.12 -2.41 -20.03
C ASP A 28 4.95 -1.12 -20.15
N GLU A 29 4.82 -0.39 -21.26
CA GLU A 29 5.61 0.81 -21.52
C GLU A 29 5.36 1.95 -20.50
N ASN A 30 4.23 1.94 -19.80
CA ASN A 30 3.84 2.95 -18.83
C ASN A 30 3.92 2.46 -17.37
N VAL A 31 4.37 1.22 -17.11
CA VAL A 31 4.48 0.65 -15.77
C VAL A 31 5.89 0.16 -15.52
N ASP A 32 6.61 0.87 -14.64
CA ASP A 32 7.92 0.41 -14.16
C ASP A 32 7.78 -0.31 -12.81
N PHE A 33 8.53 -1.39 -12.64
CA PHE A 33 8.65 -2.11 -11.37
C PHE A 33 10.03 -1.88 -10.75
N ILE A 34 10.07 -1.71 -9.43
CA ILE A 34 11.29 -1.74 -8.65
C ILE A 34 11.18 -2.74 -7.49
N MET A 35 12.14 -3.66 -7.42
CA MET A 35 12.30 -4.62 -6.32
C MET A 35 13.35 -4.07 -5.35
N ILE A 36 12.91 -3.78 -4.13
CA ILE A 36 13.69 -3.15 -3.06
C ILE A 36 14.03 -4.21 -2.03
N SER A 37 15.30 -4.60 -1.97
CA SER A 37 15.84 -5.51 -0.96
C SER A 37 16.46 -4.70 0.17
N ASN A 38 15.86 -4.77 1.36
CA ASN A 38 16.42 -4.26 2.61
C ASN A 38 17.55 -5.15 3.17
N ASN A 39 18.14 -5.99 2.32
CA ASN A 39 19.33 -6.77 2.62
C ASN A 39 20.22 -6.79 1.37
N LYS A 40 21.42 -6.20 1.48
CA LYS A 40 22.37 -6.07 0.37
C LYS A 40 22.88 -7.40 -0.16
N ASP A 41 22.92 -8.42 0.68
CA ASP A 41 23.50 -9.73 0.35
C ASP A 41 22.47 -10.66 -0.29
N THR A 42 21.20 -10.25 -0.38
CA THR A 42 20.15 -11.09 -0.97
C THR A 42 20.28 -11.14 -2.49
N VAL A 43 20.42 -12.37 -2.99
CA VAL A 43 20.50 -12.70 -4.41
C VAL A 43 19.15 -13.25 -4.87
N PHE A 44 18.65 -12.69 -5.97
CA PHE A 44 17.41 -13.09 -6.63
C PHE A 44 17.41 -12.59 -8.07
N THR A 45 16.59 -13.19 -8.91
CA THR A 45 16.47 -12.84 -10.33
C THR A 45 15.11 -12.19 -10.58
N VAL A 46 15.09 -11.20 -11.47
CA VAL A 46 13.90 -10.52 -11.97
C VAL A 46 14.05 -10.34 -13.48
N PRO A 47 12.96 -10.11 -14.23
CA PRO A 47 13.06 -9.73 -15.63
C PRO A 47 13.92 -8.47 -15.85
N ASP A 48 14.61 -8.37 -16.99
CA ASP A 48 15.58 -7.30 -17.27
C ASP A 48 14.99 -5.88 -17.26
N TYR A 49 13.69 -5.74 -17.47
CA TYR A 49 12.98 -4.46 -17.43
C TYR A 49 12.63 -4.02 -16.00
N VAL A 50 12.91 -4.84 -14.98
CA VAL A 50 12.65 -4.53 -13.57
C VAL A 50 13.91 -3.98 -12.92
N LYS A 51 13.77 -2.88 -12.18
CA LYS A 51 14.88 -2.28 -11.44
C LYS A 51 15.09 -3.02 -10.12
N ILE A 52 16.34 -3.21 -9.72
CA ILE A 52 16.68 -3.72 -8.39
C ILE A 52 17.33 -2.60 -7.57
N HIS A 53 16.86 -2.40 -6.35
CA HIS A 53 17.47 -1.49 -5.37
C HIS A 53 17.84 -2.27 -4.10
N ARG A 54 19.11 -2.27 -3.71
CA ARG A 54 19.63 -3.00 -2.55
C ARG A 54 20.16 -2.03 -1.52
N ARG A 55 19.81 -2.24 -0.25
CA ARG A 55 20.15 -1.34 0.86
C ARG A 55 20.20 -2.08 2.20
N ASP A 56 20.67 -1.38 3.23
CA ASP A 56 20.60 -1.87 4.62
C ASP A 56 19.17 -1.77 5.15
N ASN A 57 18.82 -2.60 6.14
CA ASN A 57 17.49 -2.59 6.76
C ASN A 57 17.30 -1.44 7.75
N VAL A 58 17.34 -0.20 7.27
CA VAL A 58 17.07 1.01 8.08
C VAL A 58 15.65 1.52 7.75
N GLY A 59 14.84 1.83 8.75
CA GLY A 59 13.49 2.37 8.54
C GLY A 59 12.45 1.39 8.00
N TYR A 60 12.76 0.08 7.98
CA TYR A 60 11.88 -1.00 7.49
C TYR A 60 11.34 -0.71 6.07
N ASP A 61 10.08 -1.06 5.80
CA ASP A 61 9.42 -0.91 4.50
C ASP A 61 9.40 0.56 4.03
N PHE A 62 9.00 1.48 4.92
CA PHE A 62 8.97 2.92 4.62
C PHE A 62 10.36 3.49 4.34
N GLY A 63 11.39 3.01 5.02
CA GLY A 63 12.78 3.36 4.73
C GLY A 63 13.18 2.88 3.34
N GLY A 64 12.81 1.67 2.95
CA GLY A 64 13.11 1.13 1.62
C GLY A 64 12.40 1.87 0.49
N TRP A 65 11.10 2.15 0.65
CA TRP A 65 10.38 2.97 -0.31
C TRP A 65 10.94 4.39 -0.41
N SER A 66 11.30 5.00 0.73
CA SER A 66 11.87 6.36 0.76
C SER A 66 13.21 6.44 0.03
N ASP A 67 14.11 5.50 0.31
CA ASP A 67 15.44 5.43 -0.32
C ASP A 67 15.32 5.32 -1.85
N ALA A 68 14.47 4.39 -2.33
CA ALA A 68 14.21 4.19 -3.75
C ALA A 68 13.59 5.41 -4.43
N LEU A 69 12.59 6.05 -3.80
CA LEU A 69 11.89 7.20 -4.38
C LEU A 69 12.73 8.47 -4.43
N LEU A 70 13.46 8.73 -3.35
CA LEU A 70 14.11 10.03 -3.12
C LEU A 70 15.52 10.07 -3.70
N THR A 71 16.19 8.92 -3.86
CA THR A 71 17.45 8.83 -4.59
C THR A 71 17.27 9.37 -6.00
N ASN A 72 18.06 10.40 -6.33
CA ASN A 72 18.02 11.11 -7.62
C ASN A 72 16.63 11.65 -8.00
N HIS A 73 15.76 11.91 -7.01
CA HIS A 73 14.38 12.39 -7.24
C HIS A 73 13.58 11.50 -8.21
N LEU A 74 13.79 10.17 -8.14
CA LEU A 74 13.17 9.19 -9.04
C LEU A 74 11.65 9.39 -9.18
N TYR A 75 10.98 9.72 -8.07
CA TYR A 75 9.54 9.94 -8.02
C TYR A 75 9.03 11.03 -8.99
N GLU A 76 9.85 12.01 -9.37
CA GLU A 76 9.40 13.10 -10.26
C GLU A 76 9.03 12.62 -11.67
N SER A 77 9.58 11.46 -12.07
CA SER A 77 9.37 10.83 -13.37
C SER A 77 8.07 10.02 -13.50
N TYR A 78 7.23 9.93 -12.45
CA TYR A 78 6.03 9.07 -12.42
C TYR A 78 4.82 9.78 -11.84
N ASP A 79 3.65 9.57 -12.42
CA ASP A 79 2.42 10.25 -12.03
C ASP A 79 1.66 9.52 -10.92
N HIS A 80 1.83 8.20 -10.84
CA HIS A 80 1.18 7.34 -9.86
C HIS A 80 2.17 6.34 -9.26
N PHE A 81 1.85 5.89 -8.05
CA PHE A 81 2.68 4.99 -7.27
C PHE A 81 1.82 3.89 -6.65
N ILE A 82 2.32 2.66 -6.65
CA ILE A 82 1.81 1.56 -5.84
C ILE A 82 2.95 1.05 -4.97
N PHE A 83 2.71 1.00 -3.67
CA PHE A 83 3.63 0.51 -2.65
C PHE A 83 3.17 -0.86 -2.20
N VAL A 84 4.08 -1.83 -2.17
CA VAL A 84 3.79 -3.21 -1.79
C VAL A 84 4.92 -3.72 -0.89
N ASN A 85 4.59 -4.47 0.17
CA ASN A 85 5.60 -5.16 0.97
C ASN A 85 5.47 -6.68 0.91
N SER A 86 6.47 -7.40 1.41
CA SER A 86 6.55 -8.86 1.30
C SER A 86 5.57 -9.64 2.17
N SER A 87 4.67 -8.96 2.88
CA SER A 87 3.58 -9.62 3.57
C SER A 87 2.47 -10.05 2.63
N VAL A 88 2.39 -9.53 1.40
CA VAL A 88 1.29 -9.83 0.48
C VAL A 88 1.28 -11.26 -0.06
N ILE A 89 0.09 -11.77 -0.30
CA ILE A 89 -0.19 -12.91 -1.20
C ILE A 89 -1.22 -12.43 -2.21
N GLY A 90 -1.04 -12.81 -3.48
CA GLY A 90 -1.86 -12.41 -4.61
C GLY A 90 -1.02 -12.35 -5.89
N PRO A 91 -1.59 -11.90 -7.02
CA PRO A 91 -2.87 -11.21 -7.10
C PRO A 91 -4.02 -12.20 -7.32
N PHE A 92 -5.07 -12.08 -6.52
CA PHE A 92 -6.32 -12.82 -6.66
C PHE A 92 -7.26 -12.05 -7.59
N ILE A 93 -7.07 -12.25 -8.89
CA ILE A 93 -7.87 -11.59 -9.92
C ILE A 93 -8.97 -12.53 -10.40
N PRO A 94 -10.25 -12.12 -10.37
CA PRO A 94 -11.32 -12.91 -10.96
C PRO A 94 -11.08 -13.17 -12.46
N SER A 95 -11.38 -14.36 -12.95
CA SER A 95 -11.12 -14.77 -14.35
C SER A 95 -11.84 -13.91 -15.41
N TYR A 96 -12.93 -13.25 -15.01
CA TYR A 96 -13.68 -12.32 -15.86
C TYR A 96 -13.00 -10.95 -15.98
N TYR A 97 -12.12 -10.56 -15.05
CA TYR A 97 -11.41 -9.28 -15.12
C TYR A 97 -10.30 -9.37 -16.17
N LYS A 98 -10.24 -8.37 -17.06
CA LYS A 98 -9.30 -8.34 -18.20
C LYS A 98 -8.24 -7.25 -18.11
N GLY A 99 -8.33 -6.37 -17.10
CA GLY A 99 -7.32 -5.34 -16.84
C GLY A 99 -6.11 -5.89 -16.09
N LYS A 100 -5.15 -5.01 -15.81
CA LYS A 100 -4.03 -5.31 -14.92
C LYS A 100 -4.49 -5.17 -13.48
N TRP A 101 -3.85 -5.90 -12.58
CA TRP A 101 -4.11 -5.75 -11.14
C TRP A 101 -3.80 -4.32 -10.66
N THR A 102 -2.84 -3.63 -11.29
CA THR A 102 -2.48 -2.24 -10.98
C THR A 102 -3.63 -1.28 -11.23
N ASP A 103 -4.41 -1.52 -12.28
CA ASP A 103 -5.51 -0.64 -12.68
C ASP A 103 -6.55 -0.55 -11.56
N ILE A 104 -6.80 -1.66 -10.84
CA ILE A 104 -7.72 -1.72 -9.69
C ILE A 104 -7.34 -0.71 -8.60
N TYR A 105 -6.04 -0.55 -8.33
CA TYR A 105 -5.57 0.38 -7.29
C TYR A 105 -5.51 1.83 -7.78
N ILE A 106 -5.26 2.06 -9.06
CA ILE A 106 -5.23 3.42 -9.63
C ILE A 106 -6.66 3.95 -9.81
N ASP A 107 -7.59 3.10 -10.26
CA ASP A 107 -9.00 3.43 -10.40
C ASP A 107 -9.69 3.73 -9.06
N GLY A 108 -9.11 3.27 -7.94
CA GLY A 108 -9.55 3.64 -6.60
C GLY A 108 -9.25 5.10 -6.19
N LEU A 109 -8.35 5.79 -6.89
CA LEU A 109 -7.95 7.18 -6.61
C LEU A 109 -8.91 8.20 -7.24
N GLN A 110 -10.21 8.05 -6.97
CA GLN A 110 -11.28 8.88 -7.51
C GLN A 110 -12.01 9.65 -6.41
N ASN A 111 -12.82 10.65 -6.79
CA ASN A 111 -13.73 11.33 -5.86
C ASN A 111 -13.06 11.83 -4.57
N ASN A 112 -11.89 12.48 -4.70
CA ASN A 112 -11.07 12.99 -3.59
C ASN A 112 -10.38 11.92 -2.72
N VAL A 113 -10.44 10.64 -3.08
CA VAL A 113 -9.59 9.60 -2.49
C VAL A 113 -8.16 9.78 -3.00
N LYS A 114 -7.23 10.03 -2.07
CA LYS A 114 -5.80 10.27 -2.37
C LYS A 114 -4.87 9.18 -1.90
N LEU A 115 -5.36 8.29 -1.05
CA LEU A 115 -4.66 7.10 -0.60
C LEU A 115 -5.65 5.93 -0.65
N PHE A 116 -5.33 4.92 -1.46
CA PHE A 116 -6.23 3.79 -1.68
C PHE A 116 -5.48 2.47 -1.49
N GLY A 117 -6.06 1.48 -0.83
CA GLY A 117 -5.41 0.19 -0.63
C GLY A 117 -6.38 -0.97 -0.55
N SER A 118 -5.91 -2.14 -0.11
CA SER A 118 -6.79 -3.31 -0.01
C SER A 118 -7.75 -3.19 1.18
N THR A 119 -7.27 -2.72 2.32
CA THR A 119 -8.09 -2.62 3.55
C THR A 119 -7.80 -1.36 4.35
N ILE A 120 -8.81 -0.92 5.09
CA ILE A 120 -8.68 0.09 6.14
C ILE A 120 -8.87 -0.60 7.49
N ASN A 121 -7.97 -0.29 8.44
CA ASN A 121 -8.15 -0.62 9.85
C ASN A 121 -8.48 0.69 10.59
N THR A 122 -9.50 0.68 11.43
CA THR A 122 -9.90 1.85 12.23
C THR A 122 -9.51 1.75 13.69
N CYS A 123 -9.02 0.60 14.14
CA CYS A 123 -8.75 0.28 15.54
C CYS A 123 -9.95 0.58 16.45
N ALA A 124 -11.16 0.39 15.93
CA ALA A 124 -12.42 0.80 16.54
C ALA A 124 -12.52 2.30 16.92
N GLN A 125 -11.65 3.15 16.36
CA GLN A 125 -11.51 4.59 16.62
C GLN A 125 -11.48 5.36 15.29
N PRO A 126 -12.61 5.46 14.58
CA PRO A 126 -12.64 5.94 13.20
C PRO A 126 -12.11 7.36 12.99
N LEU A 127 -12.24 8.23 14.00
CA LEU A 127 -11.80 9.62 13.90
C LEU A 127 -10.29 9.79 14.11
N GLN A 128 -9.64 8.88 14.83
CA GLN A 128 -8.24 9.04 15.24
C GLN A 128 -7.29 8.05 14.57
N LYS A 129 -7.79 6.87 14.18
CA LYS A 129 -6.95 5.74 13.79
C LYS A 129 -7.39 5.08 12.49
N SER A 130 -8.31 5.66 11.72
CA SER A 130 -8.61 5.15 10.38
C SER A 130 -7.38 5.24 9.48
N HIS A 131 -6.88 4.08 9.04
CA HIS A 131 -5.72 4.01 8.18
C HIS A 131 -5.81 2.91 7.14
N VAL A 132 -5.31 3.20 5.94
CA VAL A 132 -5.03 2.18 4.93
C VAL A 132 -3.85 1.34 5.41
N GLN A 133 -4.02 0.02 5.46
CA GLN A 133 -2.96 -0.88 5.91
C GLN A 133 -1.84 -0.96 4.87
N SER A 134 -0.58 -0.91 5.30
CA SER A 134 0.56 -0.62 4.41
C SER A 134 1.06 -1.78 3.54
N TYR A 135 0.43 -2.96 3.59
CA TYR A 135 0.88 -4.10 2.78
C TYR A 135 0.71 -3.87 1.28
N ILE A 136 -0.31 -3.11 0.89
CA ILE A 136 -0.43 -2.55 -0.45
C ILE A 136 -1.30 -1.28 -0.45
N PHE A 137 -0.81 -0.24 -1.10
CA PHE A 137 -1.56 1.00 -1.31
C PHE A 137 -1.06 1.80 -2.51
N SER A 138 -1.87 2.72 -3.00
CA SER A 138 -1.61 3.59 -4.13
C SER A 138 -1.85 5.07 -3.79
N MET A 139 -1.20 5.95 -4.55
CA MET A 139 -1.41 7.40 -4.52
C MET A 139 -0.92 8.07 -5.81
N ASP A 140 -1.35 9.30 -6.04
CA ASP A 140 -0.83 10.16 -7.11
C ASP A 140 0.42 10.95 -6.69
N LYS A 141 1.15 11.53 -7.66
CA LYS A 141 2.35 12.36 -7.43
C LYS A 141 2.09 13.54 -6.49
N THR A 142 0.93 14.18 -6.58
CA THR A 142 0.56 15.31 -5.70
C THR A 142 0.51 14.88 -4.25
N THR A 143 -0.09 13.72 -4.00
CA THR A 143 -0.21 13.11 -2.68
C THR A 143 1.15 12.68 -2.15
N LEU A 144 1.97 12.02 -2.99
CA LEU A 144 3.31 11.63 -2.60
C LEU A 144 4.16 12.83 -2.19
N ARG A 145 4.13 13.92 -2.97
CA ARG A 145 4.86 15.16 -2.63
C ARG A 145 4.44 15.73 -1.28
N TYR A 146 3.14 15.73 -0.99
CA TYR A 146 2.63 16.14 0.32
C TYR A 146 3.13 15.23 1.46
N LEU A 147 3.13 13.91 1.25
CA LEU A 147 3.60 12.96 2.26
C LEU A 147 5.12 12.98 2.46
N ILE A 148 5.90 13.35 1.44
CA ILE A 148 7.34 13.66 1.58
C ILE A 148 7.52 14.91 2.47
N GLN A 149 6.74 15.97 2.24
CA GLN A 149 6.78 17.18 3.09
C GLN A 149 6.36 16.90 4.54
N CYS A 150 5.48 15.92 4.76
CA CYS A 150 5.09 15.47 6.09
C CYS A 150 6.09 14.50 6.75
N GLU A 151 7.23 14.23 6.10
CA GLU A 151 8.25 13.27 6.54
C GLU A 151 7.75 11.83 6.71
N ILE A 152 6.66 11.45 6.04
CA ILE A 152 6.24 10.05 5.96
C ILE A 152 7.29 9.27 5.15
N PHE A 153 7.59 9.76 3.95
CA PHE A 153 8.71 9.30 3.14
C PHE A 153 9.90 10.23 3.34
N SER A 154 10.96 9.71 3.97
CA SER A 154 12.13 10.51 4.35
C SER A 154 13.38 9.61 4.43
N MET A 155 14.52 10.13 3.96
CA MET A 155 15.82 9.48 4.13
C MET A 155 16.51 9.86 5.45
N THR A 156 16.02 10.90 6.14
CA THR A 156 16.63 11.43 7.37
C THR A 156 15.81 11.12 8.62
N ASN A 157 14.48 11.07 8.50
CA ASN A 157 13.56 10.74 9.59
C ASN A 157 13.10 9.28 9.51
N CYS A 158 14.06 8.39 9.77
CA CYS A 158 13.85 6.94 9.80
C CYS A 158 13.34 6.48 11.17
N VAL A 159 12.41 5.53 11.15
CA VAL A 159 11.92 4.85 12.36
C VAL A 159 12.87 3.73 12.77
N ASN A 160 12.99 3.47 14.07
CA ASN A 160 13.91 2.47 14.62
C ASN A 160 13.16 1.24 15.14
N THR A 161 11.89 1.38 15.49
CA THR A 161 11.07 0.28 16.03
C THR A 161 9.88 -0.05 15.11
N TRP A 162 9.37 -1.28 15.24
CA TRP A 162 8.14 -1.70 14.56
C TRP A 162 6.93 -0.88 15.00
N GLU A 163 6.84 -0.54 16.28
CA GLU A 163 5.76 0.30 16.80
C GLU A 163 5.79 1.70 16.18
N GLU A 164 6.97 2.32 16.08
CA GLU A 164 7.14 3.59 15.38
C GLU A 164 6.79 3.48 13.89
N ALA A 165 7.13 2.39 13.22
CA ALA A 165 6.73 2.16 11.83
C ALA A 165 5.20 2.12 11.67
N ILE A 166 4.49 1.51 12.62
CA ILE A 166 3.02 1.47 12.60
C ILE A 166 2.44 2.84 12.91
N VAL A 167 2.83 3.45 14.03
CA VAL A 167 2.21 4.69 14.53
C VAL A 167 2.65 5.90 13.71
N ASN A 168 3.95 6.09 13.54
CA ASN A 168 4.53 7.29 12.92
C ASN A 168 4.60 7.22 11.39
N LYS A 169 4.31 6.05 10.78
CA LYS A 169 4.24 5.91 9.33
C LYS A 169 2.87 5.41 8.87
N GLU A 170 2.50 4.16 9.12
CA GLU A 170 1.24 3.58 8.60
C GLU A 170 -0.01 4.36 9.03
N ILE A 171 -0.19 4.60 10.33
CA ILE A 171 -1.34 5.36 10.86
C ILE A 171 -1.20 6.85 10.51
N LEU A 172 -0.04 7.46 10.80
CA LEU A 172 0.18 8.88 10.58
C LEU A 172 -0.02 9.29 9.11
N MET A 173 0.36 8.44 8.15
CA MET A 173 0.15 8.68 6.72
C MET A 173 -1.32 8.96 6.41
N SER A 174 -2.21 8.08 6.85
CA SER A 174 -3.65 8.26 6.61
C SER A 174 -4.21 9.46 7.38
N THR A 175 -3.74 9.68 8.60
CA THR A 175 -4.09 10.86 9.40
C THR A 175 -3.72 12.17 8.68
N LYS A 176 -2.53 12.26 8.05
CA LYS A 176 -2.11 13.43 7.29
C LYS A 176 -2.98 13.67 6.07
N ILE A 177 -3.34 12.61 5.34
CA ILE A 177 -4.27 12.69 4.21
C ILE A 177 -5.62 13.28 4.65
N ILE A 178 -6.21 12.74 5.72
CA ILE A 178 -7.51 13.20 6.25
C ILE A 178 -7.43 14.64 6.77
N GLN A 179 -6.36 15.00 7.50
CA GLN A 179 -6.11 16.36 7.96
C GLN A 179 -5.97 17.35 6.79
N ASN A 180 -5.41 16.90 5.66
CA ASN A 180 -5.32 17.67 4.43
C ASN A 180 -6.61 17.63 3.59
N HIS A 181 -7.75 17.29 4.20
CA HIS A 181 -9.06 17.34 3.56
C HIS A 181 -9.24 16.36 2.38
N TRP A 182 -8.36 15.38 2.27
CA TRP A 182 -8.41 14.30 1.30
C TRP A 182 -8.94 13.03 1.94
N ASN A 183 -9.67 12.21 1.18
CA ASN A 183 -10.23 10.97 1.70
C ASN A 183 -9.23 9.81 1.53
N ILE A 184 -9.42 8.77 2.34
CA ILE A 184 -8.80 7.45 2.16
C ILE A 184 -9.86 6.46 1.67
N GLY A 185 -9.44 5.43 0.94
CA GLY A 185 -10.35 4.40 0.44
C GLY A 185 -9.72 3.02 0.45
N SER A 186 -10.56 1.99 0.28
CA SER A 186 -10.06 0.63 0.12
C SER A 186 -10.98 -0.26 -0.70
N LEU A 187 -10.45 -1.41 -1.11
CA LEU A 187 -11.21 -2.49 -1.75
C LEU A 187 -12.19 -3.20 -0.81
N LEU A 188 -12.06 -3.02 0.52
CA LEU A 188 -12.92 -3.65 1.50
C LEU A 188 -14.39 -3.19 1.33
N PRO A 189 -15.33 -4.08 0.95
CA PRO A 189 -16.71 -3.68 0.70
C PRO A 189 -17.42 -3.06 1.91
N HIS A 190 -17.01 -3.45 3.11
CA HIS A 190 -17.55 -2.93 4.38
C HIS A 190 -17.39 -1.40 4.53
N TYR A 191 -16.37 -0.81 3.91
CA TYR A 191 -16.13 0.63 3.91
C TYR A 191 -16.43 1.30 2.56
N LYS A 192 -17.18 0.62 1.70
CA LYS A 192 -17.65 1.23 0.47
C LYS A 192 -18.47 2.48 0.79
N ASP A 193 -18.19 3.56 0.07
CA ASP A 193 -18.86 4.86 0.19
C ASP A 193 -18.70 5.58 1.55
N VAL A 194 -17.75 5.15 2.39
CA VAL A 194 -17.41 5.86 3.63
C VAL A 194 -16.45 7.02 3.34
N ASP A 195 -16.87 8.24 3.67
CA ASP A 195 -16.00 9.41 3.72
C ASP A 195 -15.35 9.52 5.10
N PHE A 196 -14.08 9.09 5.17
CA PHE A 196 -13.27 9.12 6.40
C PHE A 196 -12.79 10.52 6.78
N THR A 197 -13.05 11.54 5.96
CA THR A 197 -12.88 12.93 6.40
C THR A 197 -14.00 13.37 7.34
N PHE A 198 -15.13 12.64 7.37
CA PHE A 198 -16.30 12.89 8.21
C PHE A 198 -16.81 14.33 8.17
N LYS A 199 -16.58 15.05 7.06
CA LYS A 199 -16.95 16.46 6.91
C LYS A 199 -18.46 16.66 6.82
N ASN A 200 -19.13 15.78 6.09
CA ASN A 200 -20.56 15.91 5.80
C ASN A 200 -21.43 14.99 6.66
N LYS A 201 -20.82 13.96 7.25
CA LYS A 201 -21.52 12.89 7.96
C LYS A 201 -20.66 12.37 9.10
N ARG A 202 -21.22 12.28 10.31
CA ARG A 202 -20.52 11.74 11.48
C ARG A 202 -20.42 10.21 11.40
N PRO A 203 -19.46 9.58 12.09
CA PRO A 203 -19.29 8.14 12.07
C PRO A 203 -20.58 7.35 12.37
N GLU A 204 -21.37 7.79 13.35
CA GLU A 204 -22.57 7.08 13.81
C GLU A 204 -23.67 7.03 12.75
N GLU A 205 -23.67 7.98 11.81
CA GLU A 205 -24.68 8.09 10.78
C GLU A 205 -24.48 7.05 9.66
N TYR A 206 -23.30 6.42 9.56
CA TYR A 206 -23.02 5.37 8.58
C TYR A 206 -23.70 4.04 8.89
N ASN A 207 -24.18 3.85 10.12
CA ASN A 207 -24.84 2.61 10.56
C ASN A 207 -24.00 1.34 10.28
N ILE A 208 -22.68 1.44 10.46
CA ILE A 208 -21.73 0.33 10.36
C ILE A 208 -20.88 0.24 11.64
N ALA A 209 -20.36 -0.94 11.92
CA ALA A 209 -19.31 -1.10 12.92
C ALA A 209 -17.95 -0.66 12.35
N TYR A 210 -17.16 0.05 13.15
CA TYR A 210 -15.78 0.38 12.81
C TYR A 210 -14.83 -0.71 13.36
N LEU A 211 -14.14 -1.38 12.45
CA LEU A 211 -13.43 -2.63 12.66
C LEU A 211 -11.95 -2.38 12.99
N ASP A 212 -11.37 -3.29 13.76
CA ASP A 212 -9.92 -3.41 13.91
C ASP A 212 -9.33 -4.22 12.73
N ASP A 213 -8.11 -4.74 12.86
CA ASP A 213 -7.50 -5.63 11.87
C ASP A 213 -8.47 -6.79 11.58
N ILE A 214 -8.79 -6.98 10.30
CA ILE A 214 -9.73 -8.01 9.84
C ILE A 214 -9.03 -9.14 9.10
N MET A 215 -7.69 -9.12 8.98
CA MET A 215 -6.91 -10.12 8.27
C MET A 215 -6.76 -11.42 9.09
N PHE A 216 -7.89 -12.06 9.41
CA PHE A 216 -7.98 -13.28 10.19
C PHE A 216 -8.87 -14.34 9.52
N LYS A 217 -8.51 -15.62 9.68
CA LYS A 217 -9.21 -16.76 9.05
C LYS A 217 -10.70 -16.85 9.36
N HIS A 218 -11.12 -16.49 10.58
CA HIS A 218 -12.51 -16.64 11.03
C HIS A 218 -13.48 -15.61 10.43
N VAL A 219 -13.00 -14.50 9.86
CA VAL A 219 -13.81 -13.50 9.16
C VAL A 219 -13.69 -13.57 7.63
N ARG A 220 -12.84 -14.46 7.11
CA ARG A 220 -12.75 -14.75 5.67
C ARG A 220 -14.08 -15.36 5.20
N ASN A 221 -14.55 -14.93 4.04
CA ASN A 221 -15.87 -15.19 3.46
C ASN A 221 -17.06 -14.67 4.29
N ILE A 222 -16.81 -13.86 5.32
CA ILE A 222 -17.84 -13.13 6.07
C ILE A 222 -17.72 -11.64 5.77
N LEU A 223 -16.55 -11.05 6.01
CA LEU A 223 -16.29 -9.62 5.78
C LEU A 223 -15.57 -9.34 4.46
N TRP A 224 -14.79 -10.31 3.99
CA TRP A 224 -13.97 -10.20 2.79
C TRP A 224 -13.62 -11.58 2.23
N ASN A 225 -13.27 -11.64 0.97
CA ASN A 225 -12.55 -12.75 0.36
C ASN A 225 -11.39 -12.23 -0.50
N GLU A 226 -10.47 -13.12 -0.86
CA GLU A 226 -9.26 -12.77 -1.59
C GLU A 226 -9.52 -12.08 -2.94
N TYR A 227 -10.58 -12.48 -3.66
CA TYR A 227 -10.95 -11.89 -4.95
C TYR A 227 -11.53 -10.48 -4.82
N GLN A 228 -12.02 -10.10 -3.64
CA GLN A 228 -12.44 -8.72 -3.35
C GLN A 228 -11.25 -7.82 -3.05
N LEU A 229 -10.23 -8.35 -2.36
CA LEU A 229 -9.11 -7.54 -1.86
C LEU A 229 -7.90 -7.51 -2.80
N VAL A 230 -7.86 -8.39 -3.80
CA VAL A 230 -6.78 -8.62 -4.78
C VAL A 230 -5.49 -9.13 -4.13
N PHE A 231 -5.02 -8.49 -3.06
CA PHE A 231 -3.94 -8.95 -2.22
C PHE A 231 -4.40 -9.05 -0.77
N ILE A 232 -3.87 -10.02 -0.04
CA ILE A 232 -4.13 -10.22 1.40
C ILE A 232 -2.82 -10.37 2.18
N LYS A 233 -2.88 -10.17 3.50
CA LYS A 233 -1.73 -10.40 4.40
C LYS A 233 -1.46 -11.90 4.58
N GLY A 234 -0.38 -12.38 3.98
CA GLY A 234 0.08 -13.76 4.07
C GLY A 234 0.75 -14.14 5.39
N ASN A 235 1.21 -13.18 6.18
CA ASN A 235 1.83 -13.41 7.48
C ASN A 235 0.82 -13.71 8.61
N ARG A 236 -0.44 -13.98 8.26
CA ARG A 236 -1.56 -14.22 9.18
C ARG A 236 -2.10 -15.66 9.15
N ASN A 237 -1.42 -16.59 8.48
CA ASN A 237 -1.84 -18.01 8.33
C ASN A 237 -3.32 -18.16 7.94
N ILE A 238 -3.74 -17.38 6.94
CA ILE A 238 -5.13 -17.27 6.50
C ILE A 238 -5.49 -18.40 5.53
N LEU A 239 -4.57 -18.71 4.61
CA LEU A 239 -4.70 -19.72 3.57
C LEU A 239 -4.12 -21.06 4.05
#